data_AF-A0A1G6DQ08-F1
#
_entry.id   AF-A0A1G6DQ08-F1
#
_cell.length_a   1.000
_cell.length_b   1.000
_cell.length_c   1.000
_cell.angle_alpha   90.00
_cell.angle_beta   90.00
_cell.angle_gamma   90.00
#
_symmetry.space_group_name_H-M   'P 1'
#
loop_
_entity.id
_entity.type
_entity.pdbx_description
1 polymer ?
#
loop_
_entity_poly.entity_id
_entity_poly.type
_entity_poly.pdbx_seq_one_letter_code
_entity_poly.pdbx_strand_id
1 'polypeptide(L)' 'MASLQQQIADKFLAALAQRKEIDADKVVELRALLSRRKRPKADEFIRVFSAPPGGEVK' A
#
# COMPACT_ATOMS: atom_id res chain seq x y z
N MET A 1 16.16 15.09 4.45
CA MET A 1 15.14 15.51 3.46
C MET A 1 14.53 14.27 2.84
N ALA A 2 13.21 14.14 2.84
CA ALA A 2 12.54 13.01 2.18
C ALA A 2 12.61 13.20 0.66
N SER A 3 12.90 12.12 -0.09
CA SER A 3 12.95 12.17 -1.55
C SER A 3 11.57 12.53 -2.13
N LEU A 4 11.51 13.07 -3.35
CA LEU A 4 10.24 13.37 -4.03
C LEU A 4 9.35 12.12 -4.12
N GLN A 5 9.96 10.96 -4.36
CA GLN A 5 9.27 9.67 -4.39
C GLN A 5 8.65 9.32 -3.02
N GLN A 6 9.37 9.56 -1.93
CA GLN A 6 8.86 9.34 -0.58
C GLN A 6 7.67 10.26 -0.28
N GLN A 7 7.76 11.54 -0.66
CA GLN A 7 6.69 12.52 -0.47
C GLN A 7 5.43 12.16 -1.27
N ILE A 8 5.59 11.64 -2.49
CA ILE A 8 4.48 11.16 -3.32
C ILE A 8 3.85 9.91 -2.68
N ALA A 9 4.66 8.95 -2.22
CA ALA A 9 4.17 7.75 -1.56
C ALA A 9 3.39 8.07 -0.27
N ASP A 10 3.90 8.98 0.56
CA ASP A 10 3.24 9.39 1.80
C ASP A 10 1.89 10.08 1.52
N LYS A 11 1.82 10.98 0.54
CA LYS A 11 0.55 11.62 0.12
C LYS A 11 -0.45 10.62 -0.45
N PHE A 12 0.03 9.67 -1.24
CA PHE A 12 -0.79 8.61 -1.82
C PHE A 12 -1.39 7.71 -0.73
N LEU A 13 -0.57 7.22 0.20
CA LEU A 13 -1.02 6.39 1.33
C LEU A 13 -1.99 7.15 2.25
N ALA A 14 -1.73 8.44 2.52
CA ALA A 14 -2.64 9.27 3.31
C ALA A 14 -4.01 9.46 2.62
N ALA A 15 -4.03 9.63 1.31
CA ALA A 15 -5.28 9.72 0.54
C ALA A 15 -6.04 8.38 0.51
N LEU A 16 -5.33 7.25 0.45
CA LEU A 16 -5.95 5.92 0.53
C LEU A 16 -6.55 5.63 1.90
N ALA A 17 -5.85 5.99 2.98
CA ALA A 17 -6.33 5.82 4.36
C ALA A 17 -7.61 6.62 4.68
N GLN A 18 -7.91 7.67 3.92
CA GLN A 18 -9.15 8.45 4.08
C GLN A 18 -10.35 7.82 3.36
N ARG A 19 -10.14 6.83 2.48
CA ARG A 19 -11.22 6.16 1.76
C ARG A 19 -11.75 4.99 2.57
N LYS A 20 -13.07 4.99 2.81
CA LYS A 20 -13.77 3.87 3.51
C LYS A 20 -13.68 2.53 2.78
N GLU A 21 -13.35 2.54 1.49
CA GLU A 21 -13.25 1.35 0.64
C GLU A 21 -11.92 0.59 0.81
N ILE A 22 -10.98 1.14 1.58
CA ILE A 22 -9.65 0.56 1.75
C ILE A 22 -9.41 0.25 3.22
N ASP A 23 -9.18 -1.02 3.51
CA ASP A 23 -8.85 -1.50 4.84
C ASP A 23 -7.51 -0.93 5.31
N ALA A 24 -7.39 -0.60 6.59
CA ALA A 24 -6.16 -0.10 7.18
C ALA A 24 -4.98 -1.07 6.96
N ASP A 25 -5.23 -2.38 6.98
CA ASP A 25 -4.23 -3.42 6.74
C ASP A 25 -3.63 -3.35 5.34
N LYS A 26 -4.45 -3.02 4.32
CA LYS A 26 -3.98 -2.84 2.94
C LYS A 26 -3.06 -1.62 2.81
N VAL A 27 -3.34 -0.55 3.56
CA VAL A 27 -2.46 0.63 3.61
C VAL A 27 -1.11 0.30 4.25
N VAL A 28 -1.10 -0.53 5.30
CA VAL A 28 0.13 -1.01 5.95
C VAL A 28 0.97 -1.85 4.99
N GLU A 29 0.34 -2.79 4.27
CA GLU A 29 1.03 -3.61 3.27
C GLU A 29 1.58 -2.78 2.11
N LEU A 30 0.80 -1.82 1.58
CA LEU A 30 1.28 -0.89 0.54
C LEU A 30 2.47 -0.07 1.02
N ARG A 31 2.45 0.39 2.27
CA ARG A 31 3.58 1.13 2.85
C ARG A 31 4.82 0.26 2.92
N ALA A 32 4.69 -0.99 3.35
CA ALA A 32 5.79 -1.95 3.37
C ALA A 32 6.32 -2.22 1.96
N LEU A 33 5.43 -2.36 0.97
CA LEU A 33 5.76 -2.60 -0.43
C LEU A 33 6.55 -1.43 -1.03
N LEU A 34 6.08 -0.19 -0.83
CA LEU A 34 6.70 1.04 -1.35
C LEU A 34 8.00 1.41 -0.63
N SER A 35 8.19 0.93 0.59
CA SER A 35 9.42 1.18 1.38
C SER A 35 10.56 0.21 1.05
N ARG A 36 10.30 -0.84 0.26
CA ARG A 36 11.34 -1.78 -0.19
C ARG A 36 12.28 -1.08 -1.17
N ARG A 37 13.59 -1.38 -1.09
CA ARG A 37 14.59 -0.94 -2.09
C ARG A 37 14.41 -1.55 -3.48
N LYS A 38 13.43 -2.44 -3.65
CA LYS A 38 13.12 -3.14 -4.90
C LYS A 38 11.87 -2.51 -5.51
N ARG A 39 11.89 -2.28 -6.82
CA ARG A 39 10.70 -1.84 -7.56
C ARG A 39 9.58 -2.87 -7.36
N PRO A 40 8.41 -2.47 -6.82
CA PRO A 40 7.29 -3.37 -6.66
C PRO A 40 6.73 -3.80 -8.02
N LYS A 41 6.37 -5.08 -8.13
CA LYS A 41 5.73 -5.64 -9.33
C LYS A 41 4.21 -5.45 -9.27
N ALA A 42 3.58 -5.41 -10.44
CA ALA A 42 2.12 -5.35 -10.57
C ALA A 42 1.43 -6.49 -9.79
N ASP A 43 1.98 -7.70 -9.86
CA ASP A 43 1.47 -8.87 -9.12
C ASP A 43 1.44 -8.66 -7.60
N GLU A 44 2.39 -7.90 -7.05
CA GLU A 44 2.44 -7.63 -5.62
C GLU A 44 1.33 -6.64 -5.22
N PHE A 45 1.01 -5.65 -6.05
CA PHE A 45 -0.13 -4.77 -5.82
C PHE A 45 -1.46 -5.53 -5.92
N ILE A 46 -1.59 -6.42 -6.93
CA ILE A 46 -2.78 -7.27 -7.07
C ILE A 46 -2.99 -8.09 -5.80
N ARG A 47 -1.94 -8.68 -5.22
CA ARG A 47 -2.07 -9.43 -3.95
C ARG A 47 -2.63 -8.58 -2.80
N VAL A 48 -2.17 -7.34 -2.63
CA VAL A 48 -2.64 -6.46 -1.54
C VAL A 48 -4.13 -6.12 -1.71
N PHE A 49 -4.60 -5.90 -2.94
CA PHE A 49 -5.99 -5.52 -3.20
C PHE A 49 -6.93 -6.71 -3.43
N SER A 50 -6.40 -7.89 -3.80
CA SER A 50 -7.16 -9.13 -3.95
C SER A 50 -7.33 -9.89 -2.63
N ALA A 51 -6.63 -9.50 -1.56
CA ALA A 51 -6.90 -10.00 -0.22
C ALA A 51 -8.33 -9.60 0.22
N PRO A 52 -9.14 -10.54 0.72
CA PRO A 52 -10.49 -10.23 1.19
C PRO A 52 -10.41 -9.21 2.34
N PRO A 53 -11.40 -8.30 2.43
CA PRO A 53 -11.47 -7.33 3.53
C PRO A 53 -11.57 -8.10 4.85
N GLY A 54 -10.65 -7.83 5.78
CA GLY A 54 -10.56 -8.54 7.06
C GLY A 54 -9.57 -9.71 7.11
N GLY A 55 -8.67 -9.84 6.12
CA GLY A 55 -7.47 -10.65 6.26
C GLY A 55 -7.74 -12.14 6.46
N GLU A 56 -7.92 -12.88 5.37
CA GLU A 56 -7.53 -14.29 5.33
C GLU A 56 -7.44 -14.75 3.88
N VAL A 57 -6.22 -15.07 3.44
CA VAL A 57 -6.01 -16.05 2.36
C VAL A 57 -4.99 -17.03 2.90
N LYS A 58 -5.42 -18.29 3.03
CA LYS A 58 -4.67 -19.46 3.50
C LYS A 58 -3.26 -19.58 2.92
#